data_AF-A0A2I2LDR8-F1
#
_entry.id   AF-A0A2I2LDR8-F1
#
_cell.length_a   1.000
_cell.length_b   1.000
_cell.length_c   1.000
_cell.angle_alpha   90.00
_cell.angle_beta   90.00
_cell.angle_gamma   90.00
#
_symmetry.space_group_name_H-M   'P 1'
#
loop_
_entity.id
_entity.type
_entity.pdbx_description
1 polymer ?
#
loop_
_entity_poly.entity_id
_entity_poly.type
_entity_poly.pdbx_seq_one_letter_code
_entity_poly.pdbx_strand_id
1 'polypeptide(L)'
;MGKNIANTTHTFLFCDGGSCQKAGSEQVTRAARAYLRNNNLWDKTHTIKTRCNGRCEDAPTCIVQPGEFWYKELTPEKITPIVKSHINNEPLNQEDETNLLYKKGWKEQISNNERAPIKPKPFELKNDAELGECFITKGFSSDQYLYPLFLYLLENPKGITLAMADKNPVSFEKINAVNYSDTHTLELKTETTIIKLTIAAVPKENKELQQSKISSTEYFHQKETALTGIRFKNKFGEILGKITFDSIENKAWEYCTKIQLQNTCLDLT
;
A
#
# COMPACT_ATOMS: atom_id res chain seq x y z
N MET A 1 -27.53 -3.65 18.35
CA MET A 1 -28.61 -2.89 17.67
C MET A 1 -27.98 -2.03 16.58
N GLY A 2 -28.44 -2.15 15.34
CA GLY A 2 -27.88 -1.41 14.19
C GLY A 2 -28.48 -0.01 14.05
N LYS A 3 -27.71 0.93 13.51
CA LYS A 3 -28.21 2.27 13.13
C LYS A 3 -29.08 2.15 11.87
N ASN A 4 -30.23 2.81 11.84
CA ASN A 4 -31.01 2.94 10.60
C ASN A 4 -30.33 3.96 9.68
N ILE A 5 -29.56 3.47 8.70
CA ILE A 5 -28.75 4.31 7.82
C ILE A 5 -29.62 5.21 6.92
N ALA A 6 -30.88 4.86 6.66
CA ALA A 6 -31.80 5.69 5.87
C ALA A 6 -32.08 7.07 6.52
N ASN A 7 -31.87 7.21 7.83
CA ASN A 7 -32.03 8.48 8.55
C ASN A 7 -30.77 9.35 8.54
N THR A 8 -29.66 8.84 7.97
CA THR A 8 -28.38 9.55 7.97
C THR A 8 -28.40 10.67 6.93
N THR A 9 -28.16 11.89 7.39
CA THR A 9 -28.04 13.08 6.54
C THR A 9 -26.60 13.33 6.09
N HIS A 10 -25.63 12.98 6.94
CA HIS A 10 -24.21 13.20 6.71
C HIS A 10 -23.38 11.98 7.07
N THR A 11 -22.37 11.69 6.25
CA THR A 11 -21.37 10.66 6.52
C THR A 11 -19.98 11.28 6.55
N PHE A 12 -19.24 11.01 7.63
CA PHE A 12 -17.85 11.43 7.82
C PHE A 12 -16.95 10.20 7.68
N LEU A 13 -16.11 10.18 6.65
CA LEU A 13 -15.18 9.09 6.38
C LEU A 13 -13.78 9.50 6.83
N PHE A 14 -13.28 8.87 7.89
CA PHE A 14 -11.97 9.13 8.46
C PHE A 14 -10.94 8.13 7.94
N CYS A 15 -9.81 8.62 7.44
CA CYS A 15 -8.73 7.74 6.99
C CYS A 15 -8.05 7.04 8.18
N ASP A 16 -7.99 5.71 8.12
CA ASP A 16 -7.29 4.85 9.09
C ASP A 16 -6.00 4.26 8.48
N GLY A 17 -5.46 4.89 7.42
CA GLY A 17 -4.17 4.53 6.85
C GLY A 17 -3.01 4.85 7.80
N GLY A 18 -1.89 4.14 7.68
CA GLY A 18 -0.76 4.23 8.62
C GLY A 18 -0.17 5.64 8.81
N SER A 19 -0.17 6.49 7.77
CA SER A 19 0.26 7.89 7.90
C SER A 19 -0.74 8.73 8.70
N CYS A 20 -2.05 8.53 8.47
CA CYS A 20 -3.11 9.18 9.25
C CYS A 20 -3.09 8.73 10.71
N GLN A 21 -2.90 7.44 10.99
CA GLN A 21 -2.77 6.94 12.36
C GLN A 21 -1.57 7.59 13.09
N LYS A 22 -0.40 7.66 12.44
CA LYS A 22 0.79 8.33 13.00
C LYS A 22 0.56 9.83 13.23
N ALA A 23 -0.24 10.46 12.38
CA ALA A 23 -0.61 11.86 12.49
C ALA A 23 -1.80 12.11 13.45
N GLY A 24 -2.28 11.09 14.17
CA GLY A 24 -3.30 11.25 15.21
C GLY A 24 -4.75 11.15 14.73
N SER A 25 -5.03 10.43 13.63
CA SER A 25 -6.40 10.30 13.09
C SER A 25 -7.40 9.64 14.05
N GLU A 26 -6.92 8.84 15.01
CA GLU A 26 -7.77 8.25 16.03
C GLU A 26 -8.35 9.31 16.97
N GLN A 27 -7.53 10.27 17.40
CA GLN A 27 -7.97 11.39 18.24
C GLN A 27 -8.96 12.29 17.49
N VAL A 28 -8.71 12.54 16.21
CA VAL A 28 -9.63 13.27 15.31
C VAL A 28 -10.99 12.55 15.24
N THR A 29 -10.98 11.24 14.99
CA THR A 29 -12.20 10.42 14.90
C THR A 29 -12.97 10.42 16.22
N ARG A 30 -12.26 10.31 17.36
CA ARG A 30 -12.88 10.33 18.70
C ARG A 30 -13.52 11.68 19.02
N ALA A 31 -12.85 12.79 18.70
CA ALA A 31 -13.38 14.14 18.92
C ALA A 31 -14.69 14.36 18.14
N ALA A 32 -14.70 14.01 16.85
CA ALA A 32 -15.91 14.07 16.03
C ALA A 32 -17.04 13.21 16.60
N ARG A 33 -16.76 11.94 16.96
CA ARG A 33 -17.77 11.02 17.52
C ARG A 33 -18.31 11.50 18.86
N ALA A 34 -17.46 12.05 19.73
CA ALA A 34 -17.87 12.61 21.02
C ALA A 34 -18.83 13.79 20.81
N TYR A 35 -18.51 14.72 19.90
CA TYR A 35 -19.39 15.82 19.54
C TYR A 35 -20.75 15.32 19.03
N LEU A 36 -20.76 14.39 18.07
CA LEU A 36 -22.00 13.85 17.50
C LEU A 36 -22.88 13.16 18.55
N ARG A 37 -22.26 12.42 19.48
CA ARG A 37 -22.98 11.71 20.54
C ARG A 37 -23.56 12.67 21.57
N ASN A 38 -22.75 13.61 22.06
CA ASN A 38 -23.14 14.53 23.12
C ASN A 38 -24.19 15.56 22.67
N ASN A 39 -24.34 15.77 21.36
CA ASN A 39 -25.33 16.69 20.79
C ASN A 39 -26.57 15.98 20.19
N ASN A 40 -26.79 14.70 20.50
CA ASN A 40 -27.91 13.91 19.98
C ASN A 40 -27.98 13.86 18.43
N LEU A 41 -26.82 13.91 17.77
CA LEU A 41 -26.67 13.85 16.31
C LEU A 41 -26.32 12.44 15.82
N TRP A 42 -26.08 11.51 16.75
CA TRP A 42 -25.62 10.16 16.42
C TRP A 42 -26.53 9.44 15.43
N ASP A 43 -27.85 9.48 15.58
CA ASP A 43 -28.75 8.71 14.71
C ASP A 43 -29.02 9.38 13.36
N LYS A 44 -28.68 10.67 13.23
CA LYS A 44 -28.81 11.46 11.98
C LYS A 44 -27.50 11.54 11.18
N THR A 45 -26.41 10.98 11.70
CA THR A 45 -25.07 11.03 11.11
C THR A 45 -24.41 9.66 11.10
N HIS A 46 -23.40 9.48 10.26
CA HIS A 46 -22.59 8.27 10.26
C HIS A 46 -21.10 8.59 10.22
N THR A 47 -20.30 7.75 10.86
CA THR A 47 -18.84 7.89 10.87
C THR A 47 -18.20 6.57 10.47
N ILE A 48 -17.41 6.59 9.41
CA ILE A 48 -16.77 5.40 8.84
C ILE A 48 -15.26 5.58 8.98
N LYS A 49 -14.56 4.52 9.42
CA LYS A 49 -13.11 4.44 9.23
C LYS A 49 -12.84 3.76 7.89
N THR A 50 -12.06 4.41 7.03
CA THR A 50 -11.65 3.84 5.75
C THR A 50 -10.23 3.31 5.83
N ARG A 51 -9.84 2.43 4.90
CA ARG A 51 -8.40 2.23 4.63
C ARG A 51 -7.76 3.51 4.08
N CYS A 52 -6.47 3.45 3.75
CA CYS A 52 -5.72 4.56 3.18
C CYS A 52 -6.48 5.20 2.00
N ASN A 53 -6.61 6.54 2.01
CA ASN A 53 -7.21 7.29 0.90
C ASN A 53 -6.19 7.82 -0.12
N GLY A 54 -4.92 7.42 -0.02
CA GLY A 54 -3.88 7.80 -0.98
C GLY A 54 -3.31 9.22 -0.81
N ARG A 55 -3.70 9.95 0.24
CA ARG A 55 -3.24 11.31 0.56
C ARG A 55 -2.40 11.32 1.84
N CYS A 56 -1.29 10.59 1.82
CA CYS A 56 -0.44 10.38 2.99
C CYS A 56 0.28 11.66 3.45
N GLU A 57 0.61 12.52 2.50
CA GLU A 57 1.23 13.83 2.67
C GLU A 57 0.30 14.89 3.30
N ASP A 58 -1.02 14.65 3.26
CA ASP A 58 -2.07 15.53 3.77
C ASP A 58 -2.70 15.01 5.08
N ALA A 59 -2.12 13.97 5.67
CA ALA A 59 -2.66 13.29 6.84
C ALA A 59 -2.77 14.22 8.07
N PRO A 60 -3.78 14.04 8.94
CA PRO A 60 -4.96 13.16 8.80
C PRO A 60 -6.02 13.72 7.84
N THR A 61 -6.68 12.83 7.08
CA THR A 61 -7.74 13.21 6.14
C THR A 61 -9.13 12.76 6.57
N CYS A 62 -10.14 13.54 6.20
CA CYS A 62 -11.56 13.18 6.34
C CYS A 62 -12.34 13.58 5.08
N ILE A 63 -13.27 12.74 4.64
CA ILE A 63 -14.20 13.05 3.57
C ILE A 63 -15.59 13.25 4.19
N VAL A 64 -16.26 14.35 3.85
CA VAL A 64 -17.63 14.63 4.28
C VAL A 64 -18.56 14.49 3.08
N GLN A 65 -19.64 13.73 3.30
CA GLN A 65 -20.76 13.59 2.37
C GLN A 65 -22.04 14.12 3.01
N PRO A 66 -22.93 14.77 2.25
CA PRO A 66 -22.86 15.04 0.81
C PRO A 66 -21.83 16.13 0.42
N GLY A 67 -21.57 16.29 -0.88
CA GLY A 67 -20.71 17.37 -1.43
C GLY A 67 -19.24 17.00 -1.66
N GLU A 68 -18.79 15.83 -1.19
CA GLU A 68 -17.44 15.29 -1.38
C GLU A 68 -16.36 16.30 -0.95
N PHE A 69 -16.50 16.82 0.27
CA PHE A 69 -15.50 17.70 0.87
C PHE A 69 -14.37 16.85 1.46
N TRP A 70 -13.17 17.02 0.94
CA TRP A 70 -11.96 16.40 1.47
C TRP A 70 -11.23 17.40 2.33
N TYR A 71 -10.91 16.99 3.54
CA TYR A 71 -10.12 17.74 4.50
C TYR A 71 -8.76 17.12 4.71
N LYS A 72 -7.77 17.97 4.99
CA LYS A 72 -6.37 17.63 5.28
C LYS A 72 -5.91 18.21 6.60
N GLU A 73 -4.81 17.66 7.14
CA GLU A 73 -4.08 18.19 8.30
C GLU A 73 -4.99 18.40 9.52
N LEU A 74 -5.94 17.48 9.72
CA LEU A 74 -6.93 17.57 10.79
C LEU A 74 -6.34 17.29 12.17
N THR A 75 -6.83 18.04 13.16
CA THR A 75 -6.59 17.80 14.59
C THR A 75 -7.94 17.67 15.31
N PRO A 76 -7.97 17.19 16.57
CA PRO A 76 -9.19 17.16 17.38
C PRO A 76 -9.91 18.51 17.47
N GLU A 77 -9.15 19.61 17.48
CA GLU A 77 -9.65 20.98 17.56
C GLU A 77 -10.31 21.41 16.25
N LYS A 78 -9.70 21.06 15.10
CA LYS A 78 -10.19 21.43 13.77
C LYS A 78 -11.42 20.65 13.32
N ILE A 79 -11.54 19.37 13.69
CA ILE A 79 -12.64 18.53 13.17
C ILE A 79 -14.01 18.92 13.75
N THR A 80 -14.06 19.40 14.98
CA THR A 80 -15.32 19.75 15.65
C THR A 80 -16.06 20.91 14.94
N PRO A 81 -15.44 22.07 14.65
CA PRO A 81 -16.10 23.13 13.89
C PRO A 81 -16.48 22.69 12.46
N ILE A 82 -15.65 21.90 11.78
CA ILE A 82 -15.99 21.34 10.45
C ILE A 82 -17.27 20.50 10.52
N VAL A 83 -17.36 19.56 11.48
CA VAL A 83 -18.54 18.71 11.67
C VAL A 83 -19.79 19.55 11.95
N LYS A 84 -19.66 20.56 12.82
CA LYS A 84 -20.76 21.47 13.15
C LYS A 84 -21.25 22.22 11.91
N SER A 85 -20.34 22.82 11.14
CA SER A 85 -20.68 23.60 9.96
C SER A 85 -21.44 22.76 8.93
N HIS A 86 -20.98 21.54 8.63
CA HIS A 86 -21.68 20.64 7.70
C HIS A 86 -23.09 20.27 8.18
N ILE A 87 -23.22 19.88 9.44
CA ILE A 87 -24.53 19.43 9.98
C ILE A 87 -25.55 20.56 10.00
N ASN A 88 -25.11 21.78 10.30
CA ASN A 88 -25.97 22.96 10.33
C ASN A 88 -26.18 23.59 8.94
N ASN A 89 -25.50 23.11 7.90
CA ASN A 89 -25.41 23.75 6.59
C ASN A 89 -24.91 25.20 6.69
N GLU A 90 -23.98 25.46 7.60
CA GLU A 90 -23.34 26.77 7.78
C GLU A 90 -22.09 26.86 6.88
N PRO A 91 -21.74 28.06 6.38
CA PRO A 91 -20.47 28.28 5.71
C PRO A 91 -19.30 27.89 6.62
N LEU A 92 -18.24 27.33 6.04
CA LEU A 92 -17.00 27.08 6.76
C LEU A 92 -16.40 28.42 7.21
N ASN A 93 -15.78 28.43 8.39
CA ASN A 93 -14.99 29.57 8.80
C ASN A 93 -13.67 29.62 8.00
N GLN A 94 -12.98 30.76 8.04
CA GLN A 94 -11.76 30.97 7.26
C GLN A 94 -10.66 29.95 7.60
N GLU A 95 -10.55 29.51 8.85
CA GLU A 95 -9.57 28.50 9.27
C GLU A 95 -9.91 27.12 8.67
N ASP A 96 -11.16 26.68 8.79
CA ASP A 96 -11.66 25.41 8.24
C ASP A 96 -11.50 25.34 6.71
N GLU A 97 -11.68 26.47 6.01
CA GLU A 97 -11.46 26.56 4.56
C GLU A 97 -10.00 26.28 4.17
N THR A 98 -9.02 26.65 5.02
CA THR A 98 -7.61 26.33 4.76
C THR A 98 -7.31 24.83 4.81
N ASN A 99 -8.15 24.06 5.52
CA ASN A 99 -8.03 22.62 5.63
C ASN A 99 -8.76 21.88 4.50
N LEU A 100 -9.44 22.56 3.57
CA LEU A 100 -9.98 21.91 2.38
C LEU A 100 -8.83 21.46 1.45
N LEU A 101 -8.78 20.16 1.22
CA LEU A 101 -7.94 19.55 0.18
C LEU A 101 -8.66 19.57 -1.16
N TYR A 102 -9.96 19.26 -1.18
CA TYR A 102 -10.76 19.21 -2.39
C TYR A 102 -12.23 19.37 -2.05
N LYS A 103 -13.02 19.90 -2.99
CA LYS A 103 -14.48 19.78 -2.98
C LYS A 103 -15.00 19.57 -4.39
N LYS A 104 -16.13 18.90 -4.51
CA LYS A 104 -16.77 18.64 -5.81
C LYS A 104 -16.90 19.93 -6.63
N GLY A 105 -16.46 19.87 -7.88
CA GLY A 105 -16.45 21.01 -8.81
C GLY A 105 -15.11 21.75 -8.90
N TRP A 106 -14.13 21.43 -8.05
CA TRP A 106 -12.75 21.88 -8.24
C TRP A 106 -12.07 21.11 -9.36
N LYS A 107 -11.19 21.79 -10.11
CA LYS A 107 -10.38 21.17 -11.16
C LYS A 107 -9.20 20.38 -10.59
N GLU A 108 -8.66 20.82 -9.47
CA GLU A 108 -7.47 20.28 -8.83
C GLU A 108 -7.65 20.29 -7.31
N GLN A 109 -6.94 19.39 -6.63
CA GLN A 109 -6.81 19.44 -5.17
C GLN A 109 -5.79 20.52 -4.76
N ILE A 110 -5.93 21.04 -3.54
CA ILE A 110 -5.00 21.99 -2.93
C ILE A 110 -4.23 21.28 -1.83
N SER A 111 -3.00 20.86 -2.12
CA SER A 111 -2.08 20.30 -1.12
C SER A 111 -0.88 21.22 -0.91
N ASN A 112 -0.46 21.37 0.34
CA ASN A 112 0.77 22.11 0.69
C ASN A 112 2.02 21.23 0.59
N ASN A 113 1.83 19.92 0.45
CA ASN A 113 2.87 18.90 0.55
C ASN A 113 2.82 17.92 -0.63
N GLU A 114 2.30 18.35 -1.79
CA GLU A 114 2.13 17.49 -2.96
C GLU A 114 3.45 16.83 -3.36
N ARG A 115 3.44 15.50 -3.52
CA ARG A 115 4.63 14.73 -3.88
C ARG A 115 4.51 14.21 -5.30
N ALA A 116 5.60 14.31 -6.05
CA ALA A 116 5.67 13.66 -7.35
C ALA A 116 5.47 12.15 -7.19
N PRO A 117 4.72 11.49 -8.11
CA PRO A 117 4.59 10.04 -8.11
C PRO A 117 5.95 9.38 -8.16
N ILE A 118 6.22 8.49 -7.21
CA ILE A 118 7.43 7.66 -7.23
C ILE A 118 7.28 6.71 -8.42
N LYS A 119 8.31 6.65 -9.27
CA LYS A 119 8.41 5.69 -10.37
C LYS A 119 9.62 4.80 -10.18
N PRO A 120 9.55 3.51 -10.56
CA PRO A 120 10.74 2.67 -10.66
C PRO A 120 11.79 3.34 -11.55
N LYS A 121 13.06 3.21 -11.15
CA LYS A 121 14.18 3.76 -11.94
C LYS A 121 14.49 2.83 -13.12
N PRO A 122 15.17 3.31 -14.17
CA PRO A 122 15.77 2.45 -15.18
C PRO A 122 16.66 1.36 -14.57
N PHE A 123 16.86 0.28 -15.32
CA PHE A 123 17.88 -0.71 -14.98
C PHE A 123 19.27 -0.08 -15.02
N GLU A 124 20.09 -0.38 -14.03
CA GLU A 124 21.48 0.07 -13.93
C GLU A 124 22.40 -1.15 -13.99
N LEU A 125 23.45 -1.11 -14.83
CA LEU A 125 24.48 -2.13 -14.87
C LEU A 125 25.32 -2.09 -13.59
N LYS A 126 25.44 -3.22 -12.89
CA LYS A 126 26.21 -3.36 -11.65
C LYS A 126 26.93 -4.70 -11.61
N ASN A 127 28.08 -4.70 -10.93
CA ASN A 127 28.71 -5.94 -10.48
C ASN A 127 28.20 -6.26 -9.07
N ASP A 128 27.24 -7.18 -9.00
CA ASP A 128 26.59 -7.59 -7.76
C ASP A 128 27.30 -8.79 -7.14
N ALA A 129 27.50 -8.78 -5.81
CA ALA A 129 28.26 -9.82 -5.12
C ALA A 129 27.66 -11.23 -5.27
N GLU A 130 26.36 -11.35 -5.51
CA GLU A 130 25.65 -12.63 -5.67
C GLU A 130 25.31 -12.92 -7.14
N LEU A 131 24.92 -11.89 -7.90
CA LEU A 131 24.43 -12.03 -9.27
C LEU A 131 25.51 -11.82 -10.34
N GLY A 132 26.73 -11.42 -9.96
CA GLY A 132 27.77 -11.03 -10.91
C GLY A 132 27.40 -9.77 -11.70
N GLU A 133 27.90 -9.68 -12.93
CA GLU A 133 27.55 -8.57 -13.84
C GLU A 133 26.08 -8.66 -14.29
N CYS A 134 25.25 -7.73 -13.81
CA CYS A 134 23.82 -7.73 -14.05
C CYS A 134 23.24 -6.33 -14.18
N PHE A 135 22.15 -6.22 -14.93
CA PHE A 135 21.28 -5.05 -14.93
C PHE A 135 20.30 -5.19 -13.79
N ILE A 136 20.18 -4.18 -12.93
CA ILE A 136 19.30 -4.23 -11.76
C ILE A 136 18.49 -2.95 -11.57
N THR A 137 17.22 -3.09 -11.22
CA THR A 137 16.36 -1.98 -10.77
C THR A 137 15.55 -2.39 -9.53
N LYS A 138 14.79 -1.44 -8.97
CA LYS A 138 13.91 -1.64 -7.82
C LYS A 138 12.47 -1.30 -8.17
N GLY A 139 11.57 -2.23 -7.85
CA GLY A 139 10.13 -1.98 -7.83
C GLY A 139 9.64 -1.69 -6.42
N PHE A 140 8.32 -1.65 -6.27
CA PHE A 140 7.67 -1.45 -4.98
C PHE A 140 7.59 -2.75 -4.19
N SER A 141 7.59 -2.64 -2.84
CA SER A 141 7.62 -3.79 -1.92
C SER A 141 6.46 -3.82 -0.94
N SER A 142 5.41 -3.01 -1.14
CA SER A 142 4.21 -3.12 -0.30
C SER A 142 3.35 -4.29 -0.75
N ASP A 143 2.48 -4.73 0.17
CA ASP A 143 1.42 -5.69 -0.08
C ASP A 143 0.56 -5.38 -1.32
N GLN A 144 0.31 -4.11 -1.62
CA GLN A 144 -0.40 -3.66 -2.83
C GLN A 144 0.28 -4.06 -4.15
N TYR A 145 1.59 -4.37 -4.13
CA TYR A 145 2.35 -4.80 -5.30
C TYR A 145 2.72 -6.28 -5.23
N LEU A 146 3.17 -6.74 -4.05
CA LEU A 146 3.61 -8.11 -3.84
C LEU A 146 2.43 -9.09 -3.86
N TYR A 147 1.28 -8.77 -3.28
CA TYR A 147 0.15 -9.70 -3.30
C TYR A 147 -0.37 -9.94 -4.73
N PRO A 148 -0.64 -8.91 -5.57
CA PRO A 148 -0.96 -9.13 -6.97
C PRO A 148 0.12 -9.86 -7.77
N LEU A 149 1.40 -9.61 -7.47
CA LEU A 149 2.50 -10.36 -8.08
C LEU A 149 2.34 -11.85 -7.81
N PHE A 150 2.22 -12.25 -6.54
CA PHE A 150 2.09 -13.67 -6.18
C PHE A 150 0.82 -14.33 -6.74
N LEU A 151 -0.30 -13.61 -6.83
CA LEU A 151 -1.51 -14.09 -7.50
C LEU A 151 -1.25 -14.31 -9.01
N TYR A 152 -0.61 -13.37 -9.68
CA TYR A 152 -0.29 -13.50 -11.11
C TYR A 152 0.63 -14.69 -11.37
N LEU A 153 1.64 -14.91 -10.52
CA LEU A 153 2.55 -16.04 -10.63
C LEU A 153 1.83 -17.38 -10.39
N LEU A 154 0.84 -17.43 -9.49
CA LEU A 154 -0.01 -18.61 -9.30
C LEU A 154 -0.84 -18.93 -10.55
N GLU A 155 -1.38 -17.91 -11.21
CA GLU A 155 -2.15 -18.07 -12.45
C GLU A 155 -1.28 -18.42 -13.66
N ASN A 156 0.00 -18.03 -13.65
CA ASN A 156 0.95 -18.21 -14.74
C ASN A 156 2.25 -18.90 -14.29
N PRO A 157 2.21 -20.12 -13.74
CA PRO A 157 3.32 -20.70 -12.96
C PRO A 157 4.51 -21.22 -13.79
N LYS A 158 4.34 -21.35 -15.11
CA LYS A 158 5.32 -22.00 -16.01
C LYS A 158 6.64 -21.26 -16.03
N GLY A 159 7.74 -22.00 -15.90
CA GLY A 159 9.09 -21.44 -16.02
C GLY A 159 9.52 -20.57 -14.83
N ILE A 160 8.78 -20.61 -13.72
CA ILE A 160 9.06 -19.80 -12.53
C ILE A 160 9.57 -20.70 -11.41
N THR A 161 10.71 -20.33 -10.82
CA THR A 161 11.28 -20.99 -9.64
C THR A 161 11.43 -20.02 -8.49
N LEU A 162 10.94 -20.39 -7.31
CA LEU A 162 11.11 -19.67 -6.06
C LEU A 162 12.18 -20.34 -5.19
N ALA A 163 13.21 -19.61 -4.81
CA ALA A 163 14.22 -20.03 -3.85
C ALA A 163 14.18 -19.12 -2.62
N MET A 164 13.88 -19.66 -1.44
CA MET A 164 13.98 -18.93 -0.18
C MET A 164 15.34 -19.19 0.46
N ALA A 165 15.89 -18.23 1.23
CA ALA A 165 17.26 -18.31 1.77
C ALA A 165 17.58 -19.65 2.48
N ASP A 166 16.61 -20.22 3.19
CA ASP A 166 16.79 -21.46 3.99
C ASP A 166 15.99 -22.65 3.45
N LYS A 167 15.58 -22.64 2.16
CA LYS A 167 14.77 -23.72 1.58
C LYS A 167 15.24 -24.11 0.19
N ASN A 168 15.03 -25.38 -0.15
CA ASN A 168 15.24 -25.85 -1.51
C ASN A 168 14.36 -25.07 -2.50
N PRO A 169 14.86 -24.80 -3.73
CA PRO A 169 14.06 -24.18 -4.77
C PRO A 169 12.78 -24.96 -5.07
N VAL A 170 11.68 -24.25 -5.25
CA VAL A 170 10.36 -24.79 -5.54
C VAL A 170 9.86 -24.20 -6.87
N SER A 171 9.48 -25.07 -7.81
CA SER A 171 8.76 -24.64 -9.01
C SER A 171 7.39 -24.07 -8.61
N PHE A 172 7.01 -22.94 -9.20
CA PHE A 172 5.71 -22.32 -8.94
C PHE A 172 4.53 -23.19 -9.39
N GLU A 173 4.76 -24.16 -10.28
CA GLU A 173 3.74 -25.16 -10.66
C GLU A 173 3.32 -26.06 -9.50
N LYS A 174 4.15 -26.14 -8.44
CA LYS A 174 3.84 -26.87 -7.21
C LYS A 174 3.11 -26.01 -6.16
N ILE A 175 2.86 -24.74 -6.45
CA ILE A 175 2.13 -23.84 -5.54
C ILE A 175 0.65 -23.96 -5.90
N ASN A 176 -0.13 -24.51 -4.98
CA ASN A 176 -1.56 -24.77 -5.19
C ASN A 176 -2.45 -23.62 -4.70
N ALA A 177 -1.94 -22.75 -3.81
CA ALA A 177 -2.69 -21.61 -3.31
C ALA A 177 -1.80 -20.47 -2.82
N VAL A 178 -2.29 -19.24 -2.98
CA VAL A 178 -1.77 -18.02 -2.38
C VAL A 178 -2.82 -17.51 -1.39
N ASN A 179 -2.51 -17.46 -0.11
CA ASN A 179 -3.42 -16.96 0.93
C ASN A 179 -2.83 -15.74 1.62
N TYR A 180 -3.62 -14.69 1.78
CA TYR A 180 -3.21 -13.48 2.48
C TYR A 180 -4.29 -13.02 3.47
N SER A 181 -4.62 -13.92 4.41
CA SER A 181 -5.56 -13.67 5.50
C SER A 181 -4.89 -13.24 6.81
N ASP A 182 -3.60 -13.54 6.97
CA ASP A 182 -2.81 -13.04 8.10
C ASP A 182 -2.54 -11.54 7.93
N THR A 183 -2.39 -10.84 9.06
CA THR A 183 -2.23 -9.38 9.06
C THR A 183 -0.96 -8.93 8.34
N HIS A 184 0.11 -9.73 8.38
CA HIS A 184 1.44 -9.35 7.91
C HIS A 184 1.97 -10.26 6.80
N THR A 185 1.56 -11.52 6.83
CA THR A 185 2.23 -12.60 6.12
C THR A 185 1.35 -13.21 5.04
N LEU A 186 1.90 -13.28 3.83
CA LEU A 186 1.35 -14.06 2.73
C LEU A 186 1.87 -15.50 2.81
N GLU A 187 0.98 -16.45 2.58
CA GLU A 187 1.29 -17.89 2.59
C GLU A 187 1.14 -18.48 1.19
N LEU A 188 2.23 -19.04 0.66
CA LEU A 188 2.21 -19.90 -0.51
C LEU A 188 2.12 -21.35 -0.04
N LYS A 189 1.08 -22.06 -0.47
CA LYS A 189 0.85 -23.47 -0.09
C LYS A 189 1.25 -24.38 -1.24
N THR A 190 2.04 -25.38 -0.90
CA THR A 190 2.28 -26.57 -1.73
C THR A 190 1.52 -27.75 -1.11
N GLU A 191 1.56 -28.92 -1.73
CA GLU A 191 1.00 -30.15 -1.15
C GLU A 191 1.61 -30.52 0.21
N THR A 192 2.88 -30.21 0.44
CA THR A 192 3.64 -30.71 1.61
C THR A 192 4.10 -29.62 2.56
N THR A 193 4.16 -28.36 2.12
CA THR A 193 4.77 -27.26 2.87
C THR A 193 4.05 -25.93 2.68
N ILE A 194 4.25 -25.02 3.64
CA ILE A 194 3.81 -23.62 3.57
C ILE A 194 5.04 -22.72 3.57
N ILE A 195 5.11 -21.81 2.59
CA ILE A 195 6.13 -20.77 2.48
C ILE A 195 5.49 -19.45 2.91
N LYS A 196 6.12 -18.77 3.88
CA LYS A 196 5.63 -17.53 4.48
C LYS A 196 6.47 -16.35 4.01
N LEU A 197 5.81 -15.27 3.60
CA LEU A 197 6.40 -14.05 3.10
C LEU A 197 5.79 -12.85 3.83
N THR A 198 6.58 -12.12 4.60
CA THR A 198 6.09 -10.93 5.32
C THR A 198 6.09 -9.73 4.36
N ILE A 199 4.91 -9.34 3.87
CA ILE A 199 4.74 -8.32 2.82
C ILE A 199 4.02 -7.05 3.29
N ALA A 200 3.31 -7.12 4.42
CA ALA A 200 2.58 -5.97 4.95
C ALA A 200 3.47 -5.00 5.76
N ALA A 201 2.88 -3.89 6.20
CA ALA A 201 3.51 -3.03 7.19
C ALA A 201 3.59 -3.73 8.55
N VAL A 202 4.78 -3.84 9.14
CA VAL A 202 5.00 -4.49 10.44
C VAL A 202 5.36 -3.46 11.53
N PRO A 203 4.97 -3.68 12.80
CA PRO A 203 5.30 -2.78 13.92
C PRO A 203 6.82 -2.64 14.13
N LYS A 204 7.30 -1.47 14.57
CA LYS A 204 8.74 -1.20 14.70
C LYS A 204 9.39 -1.98 15.85
N GLU A 205 8.60 -2.24 16.88
CA GLU A 205 8.93 -2.95 18.10
C GLU A 205 9.11 -4.45 17.89
N ASN A 206 8.48 -5.04 16.87
CA ASN A 206 8.60 -6.46 16.57
C ASN A 206 9.84 -6.74 15.70
N LYS A 207 10.98 -7.02 16.33
CA LYS A 207 12.27 -7.25 15.65
C LYS A 207 12.23 -8.42 14.66
N GLU A 208 11.57 -9.52 15.01
CA GLU A 208 11.48 -10.71 14.17
C GLU A 208 10.69 -10.45 12.89
N LEU A 209 9.53 -9.78 12.99
CA LEU A 209 8.77 -9.34 11.83
C LEU A 209 9.53 -8.32 10.98
N GLN A 210 10.30 -7.43 11.62
CA GLN A 210 11.14 -6.46 10.91
C GLN A 210 12.27 -7.13 10.12
N GLN A 211 12.80 -8.26 10.60
CA GLN A 211 13.81 -9.05 9.90
C GLN A 211 13.22 -9.84 8.73
N SER A 212 12.04 -10.44 8.91
CA SER A 212 11.39 -11.22 7.84
C SER A 212 10.69 -10.37 6.77
N LYS A 213 10.44 -9.09 7.03
CA LYS A 213 9.72 -8.21 6.10
C LYS A 213 10.52 -7.92 4.83
N ILE A 214 9.91 -8.23 3.68
CA ILE A 214 10.37 -7.76 2.38
C ILE A 214 10.26 -6.23 2.34
N SER A 215 11.42 -5.57 2.26
CA SER A 215 11.53 -4.10 2.27
C SER A 215 12.18 -3.56 0.99
N SER A 216 12.81 -4.43 0.20
CA SER A 216 13.35 -4.12 -1.11
C SER A 216 13.04 -5.28 -2.06
N THR A 217 12.53 -4.94 -3.24
CA THR A 217 12.22 -5.87 -4.32
C THR A 217 13.02 -5.42 -5.54
N GLU A 218 14.09 -6.15 -5.81
CA GLU A 218 15.01 -5.89 -6.91
C GLU A 218 14.64 -6.78 -8.09
N TYR A 219 14.66 -6.22 -9.30
CA TYR A 219 14.47 -6.95 -10.55
C TYR A 219 15.79 -6.96 -11.26
N PHE A 220 16.22 -8.11 -11.77
CA PHE A 220 17.54 -8.27 -12.36
C PHE A 220 17.52 -9.03 -13.68
N HIS A 221 18.52 -8.75 -14.51
CA HIS A 221 18.89 -9.52 -15.69
C HIS A 221 20.42 -9.74 -15.65
N GLN A 222 20.85 -10.99 -15.50
CA GLN A 222 22.26 -11.36 -15.50
C GLN A 222 22.80 -11.35 -16.93
N LYS A 223 23.95 -10.73 -17.15
CA LYS A 223 24.51 -10.57 -18.49
C LYS A 223 25.11 -11.86 -19.05
N GLU A 224 25.79 -12.64 -18.20
CA GLU A 224 26.47 -13.87 -18.64
C GLU A 224 25.49 -15.01 -18.92
N THR A 225 24.47 -15.18 -18.07
CA THR A 225 23.53 -16.31 -18.12
C THR A 225 22.21 -15.96 -18.81
N ALA A 226 21.98 -14.67 -19.12
CA ALA A 226 20.69 -14.11 -19.53
C ALA A 226 19.53 -14.34 -18.52
N LEU A 227 19.84 -14.82 -17.31
CA LEU A 227 18.82 -15.16 -16.32
C LEU A 227 18.14 -13.89 -15.81
N THR A 228 16.80 -13.90 -15.81
CA THR A 228 16.00 -12.82 -15.24
C THR A 228 15.35 -13.26 -13.94
N GLY A 229 15.07 -12.30 -13.06
CA GLY A 229 14.47 -12.63 -11.79
C GLY A 229 14.14 -11.46 -10.89
N ILE A 230 13.62 -11.81 -9.73
CA ILE A 230 13.29 -10.91 -8.63
C ILE A 230 14.10 -11.35 -7.42
N ARG A 231 14.70 -10.41 -6.70
CA ARG A 231 15.38 -10.65 -5.43
C ARG A 231 14.72 -9.83 -4.33
N PHE A 232 14.31 -10.51 -3.28
CA PHE A 232 13.71 -9.91 -2.10
C PHE A 232 14.75 -9.72 -1.01
N LYS A 233 14.83 -8.50 -0.46
CA LYS A 233 15.69 -8.19 0.69
C LYS A 233 14.88 -7.56 1.81
N ASN A 234 15.32 -7.75 3.04
CA ASN A 234 14.79 -7.01 4.18
C ASN A 234 15.42 -5.61 4.27
N LYS A 235 15.02 -4.83 5.28
CA LYS A 235 15.52 -3.46 5.47
C LYS A 235 17.00 -3.38 5.85
N PHE A 236 17.62 -4.50 6.25
CA PHE A 236 19.03 -4.62 6.60
C PHE A 236 19.90 -5.04 5.41
N GLY A 237 19.28 -5.31 4.25
CA GLY A 237 19.98 -5.76 3.05
C GLY A 237 20.16 -7.26 2.95
N GLU A 238 19.67 -8.03 3.92
CA GLU A 238 19.73 -9.50 3.91
C GLU A 238 18.76 -10.05 2.87
N ILE A 239 19.20 -11.05 2.11
CA ILE A 239 18.41 -11.69 1.06
C ILE A 239 17.43 -12.67 1.70
N LEU A 240 16.15 -12.48 1.43
CA LEU A 240 15.07 -13.32 1.94
C LEU A 240 14.70 -14.43 0.95
N GLY A 241 14.83 -14.15 -0.35
CA GLY A 241 14.54 -15.11 -1.41
C GLY A 241 14.66 -14.50 -2.79
N LYS A 242 14.57 -15.37 -3.79
CA LYS A 242 14.66 -15.05 -5.21
C LYS A 242 13.59 -15.79 -6.00
N ILE A 243 13.06 -15.12 -7.01
CA ILE A 243 12.28 -15.74 -8.09
C ILE A 243 13.13 -15.66 -9.34
N THR A 244 13.24 -16.75 -10.08
CA THR A 244 13.93 -16.79 -11.38
C THR A 244 12.95 -17.23 -12.46
N PHE A 245 13.10 -16.63 -13.64
CA PHE A 245 12.35 -16.98 -14.83
C PHE A 245 13.28 -17.73 -15.79
N ASP A 246 12.74 -18.74 -16.47
CA ASP A 246 13.46 -19.60 -17.41
C ASP A 246 13.89 -18.90 -18.71
N SER A 247 13.15 -17.87 -19.13
CA SER A 247 13.48 -17.04 -20.29
C SER A 247 13.11 -15.57 -20.07
N ILE A 248 13.76 -14.67 -20.82
CA ILE A 248 13.36 -13.26 -20.96
C ILE A 248 12.00 -13.08 -21.63
N GLU A 249 11.52 -14.07 -22.41
CA GLU A 249 10.15 -14.05 -22.96
C GLU A 249 9.11 -14.65 -22.01
N ASN A 250 9.49 -14.99 -20.76
CA ASN A 250 8.54 -15.54 -19.80
C ASN A 250 7.40 -14.52 -19.52
N LYS A 251 6.15 -14.98 -19.61
CA LYS A 251 4.96 -14.13 -19.41
C LYS A 251 4.92 -13.43 -18.05
N ALA A 252 5.47 -14.05 -17.01
CA ALA A 252 5.56 -13.44 -15.70
C ALA A 252 6.68 -12.39 -15.63
N TRP A 253 7.78 -12.58 -16.37
CA TRP A 253 8.77 -11.53 -16.51
C TRP A 253 8.21 -10.31 -17.28
N GLU A 254 7.46 -10.53 -18.37
CA GLU A 254 6.77 -9.46 -19.10
C GLU A 254 5.79 -8.69 -18.19
N TYR A 255 5.01 -9.41 -17.38
CA TYR A 255 4.15 -8.80 -16.37
C TYR A 255 4.95 -7.95 -15.37
N CYS A 256 6.11 -8.43 -14.92
CA CYS A 256 6.96 -7.69 -14.00
C CYS A 256 7.45 -6.37 -14.62
N THR A 257 7.97 -6.39 -15.84
CA THR A 257 8.49 -5.18 -16.50
C THR A 257 7.38 -4.19 -16.85
N LYS A 258 6.22 -4.69 -17.32
CA LYS A 258 5.07 -3.87 -17.72
C LYS A 258 4.31 -3.28 -16.54
N ILE A 259 3.94 -4.11 -15.56
CA ILE A 259 3.03 -3.74 -14.48
C ILE A 259 3.80 -3.33 -13.23
N GLN A 260 4.66 -4.21 -12.70
CA GLN A 260 5.37 -3.97 -11.44
C GLN A 260 6.42 -2.86 -11.57
N LEU A 261 7.07 -2.78 -12.72
CA LEU A 261 8.05 -1.76 -13.06
C LEU A 261 7.48 -0.63 -13.93
N GLN A 262 6.16 -0.58 -14.17
CA GLN A 262 5.50 0.51 -14.90
C GLN A 262 6.11 0.81 -16.29
N ASN A 263 6.43 -0.24 -17.06
CA ASN A 263 7.11 -0.16 -18.36
C ASN A 263 8.53 0.42 -18.29
N THR A 264 9.25 0.21 -17.18
CA THR A 264 10.68 0.51 -17.14
C THR A 264 11.39 -0.35 -18.18
N CYS A 265 12.06 0.31 -19.13
CA CYS A 265 12.81 -0.38 -20.17
C CYS A 265 14.08 -1.00 -19.59
N LEU A 266 14.32 -2.26 -19.93
CA LEU A 266 15.62 -2.89 -19.81
C LEU A 266 16.38 -2.57 -21.09
N ASP A 267 17.25 -1.56 -21.02
CA ASP A 267 18.17 -1.28 -22.11
C ASP A 267 19.37 -2.22 -21.99
N LEU A 268 19.53 -3.10 -22.97
CA LEU A 268 20.61 -4.08 -23.03
C LEU A 268 21.79 -3.58 -23.90
N THR A 269 21.72 -2.34 -24.39
CA THR A 269 22.78 -1.73 -25.21
C THR A 269 23.96 -1.21 -24.40
#